data_AF-A0A1G5MJY2-F1
#
_entry.id   AF-A0A1G5MJY2-F1
#
_cell.length_a   1.000
_cell.length_b   1.000
_cell.length_c   1.000
_cell.angle_alpha   90.00
_cell.angle_beta   90.00
_cell.angle_gamma   90.00
#
_symmetry.space_group_name_H-M   'P 1'
#
loop_
_entity.id
_entity.type
_entity.pdbx_description
1 polymer ?
#
loop_
_entity_poly.entity_id
_entity_poly.type
_entity_poly.pdbx_seq_one_letter_code
_entity_poly.pdbx_strand_id
1 'polypeptide(L)'
;MAVLIEVSGGTSEGFLIDEKEIRRIIDIVIEKLAYQDDLRFRLKYKLANGAILEPDKIDNLFNEENIGTKKIISIGLYWFGDAEEERGEIEFINLHHDEDAGKSIRYKFIGTNRDALFVLSSELDERIKKVSVIKLKKQYIQLVVLIIMLIASWVPIVLMDEPAKYKSIADSFLMRDNITPRNIIEFMKETKSSVPAFIQFYPVVMVFFCGFLSCIWIYSQQVIPSIQFFDRGK
;
A
#
# COMPACT_ATOMS: atom_id res chain seq x y z
N MET A 1 48.63 2.31 13.70
CA MET A 1 47.78 2.54 12.53
C MET A 1 46.48 1.80 12.77
N ALA A 2 45.39 2.52 13.05
CA ALA A 2 44.07 1.91 13.08
C ALA A 2 43.65 1.62 11.63
N VAL A 3 43.09 0.44 11.38
CA VAL A 3 42.54 0.08 10.07
C VAL A 3 41.08 0.51 10.08
N LEU A 4 40.73 1.47 9.22
CA LEU A 4 39.35 1.86 9.01
C LEU A 4 38.65 0.85 8.12
N ILE A 5 37.46 0.43 8.52
CA ILE A 5 36.67 -0.59 7.85
C ILE A 5 35.38 0.06 7.39
N GLU A 6 35.06 -0.11 6.11
CA GLU A 6 33.83 0.36 5.50
C GLU A 6 32.89 -0.81 5.25
N VAL A 7 31.67 -0.74 5.79
CA VAL A 7 30.58 -1.68 5.54
C VAL A 7 29.44 -0.91 4.88
N SER A 8 28.99 -1.35 3.70
CA SER A 8 27.87 -0.72 3.01
C SER A 8 26.88 -1.75 2.49
N GLY A 9 25.61 -1.36 2.44
CA GLY A 9 24.53 -2.22 1.98
C GLY A 9 23.27 -1.45 1.66
N GLY A 10 22.21 -2.18 1.33
CA GLY A 10 20.93 -1.55 0.99
C GLY A 10 20.01 -2.40 0.13
N THR A 11 18.75 -1.99 0.04
CA THR A 11 17.69 -2.67 -0.71
C THR A 11 17.06 -1.73 -1.75
N SER A 12 16.50 -2.29 -2.83
CA SER A 12 15.73 -1.56 -3.86
C SER A 12 14.21 -1.60 -3.61
N GLU A 13 13.78 -2.18 -2.49
CA GLU A 13 12.37 -2.37 -2.18
C GLU A 13 11.74 -1.13 -1.53
N GLY A 14 10.53 -0.75 -1.95
CA GLY A 14 9.78 0.30 -1.25
C GLY A 14 9.64 -0.01 0.24
N PHE A 15 9.63 1.02 1.07
CA PHE A 15 9.55 0.89 2.52
C PHE A 15 8.40 1.76 3.06
N LEU A 16 7.80 1.31 4.16
CA LEU A 16 6.93 2.12 5.00
C LEU A 16 7.63 2.23 6.34
N ILE A 17 8.23 3.39 6.62
CA ILE A 17 8.95 3.59 7.88
C ILE A 17 8.10 4.41 8.82
N ASP A 18 7.79 3.82 9.98
CA ASP A 18 7.11 4.49 11.07
C ASP A 18 8.12 5.09 12.04
N GLU A 19 7.66 6.04 12.85
CA GLU A 19 8.44 6.66 13.91
C GLU A 19 9.07 5.64 14.84
N LYS A 20 8.27 4.63 15.20
CA LYS A 20 8.70 3.52 16.05
C LYS A 20 9.84 2.73 15.42
N GLU A 21 9.86 2.58 14.10
CA GLU A 21 10.93 1.86 13.40
C GLU A 21 12.22 2.68 13.36
N ILE A 22 12.14 3.99 13.13
CA ILE A 22 13.33 4.86 13.22
C ILE A 22 13.93 4.81 14.63
N ARG A 23 13.10 4.92 15.67
CA ARG A 23 13.57 4.83 17.07
C ARG A 23 14.25 3.49 17.35
N ARG A 24 13.65 2.37 16.89
CA ARG A 24 14.26 1.04 17.02
C ARG A 24 15.60 0.91 16.30
N ILE A 25 15.74 1.50 15.11
CA ILE A 25 17.01 1.52 14.37
C ILE A 25 18.07 2.28 15.16
N ILE A 26 17.70 3.43 15.74
CA ILE A 26 18.59 4.20 16.61
C ILE A 26 18.98 3.41 17.85
N ASP A 27 18.02 2.74 18.50
CA ASP A 27 18.29 1.91 19.68
C ASP A 27 19.30 0.79 19.37
N ILE A 28 19.18 0.13 18.20
CA ILE A 28 20.15 -0.88 17.73
C ILE A 28 21.53 -0.26 17.55
N VAL A 29 21.62 0.91 16.89
CA VAL A 29 22.90 1.60 16.69
C VAL A 29 23.53 1.95 18.04
N ILE A 30 22.76 2.50 18.98
CA ILE A 30 23.23 2.83 20.34
C ILE A 30 23.70 1.57 21.07
N GLU A 31 22.92 0.48 21.03
CA GLU A 31 23.27 -0.77 21.72
C GLU A 31 24.58 -1.36 21.19
N LYS A 32 24.75 -1.40 19.86
CA LYS A 32 25.95 -2.01 19.25
C LYS A 32 27.17 -1.12 19.28
N LEU A 33 26.98 0.20 19.35
CA LEU A 33 28.04 1.18 19.45
C LEU A 33 28.22 1.73 20.88
N ALA A 34 27.65 1.05 21.89
CA ALA A 34 27.74 1.47 23.29
C ALA A 34 29.19 1.55 23.84
N TYR A 35 30.18 1.01 23.12
CA TYR A 35 31.60 1.18 23.44
C TYR A 35 32.14 2.57 23.07
N GLN A 36 31.38 3.37 22.33
CA GLN A 36 31.70 4.77 22.03
C GLN A 36 31.00 5.67 23.05
N ASP A 37 31.79 6.35 23.89
CA ASP A 37 31.24 7.21 24.94
C ASP A 37 30.54 8.47 24.40
N ASP A 38 30.89 8.92 23.18
CA ASP A 38 30.46 10.23 22.64
C ASP A 38 29.74 10.11 21.28
N LEU A 39 28.81 9.15 21.19
CA LEU A 39 28.00 8.94 19.98
C LEU A 39 26.97 10.06 19.79
N ARG A 40 27.10 10.81 18.70
CA ARG A 40 26.18 11.91 18.36
C ARG A 40 25.36 11.55 17.13
N PHE A 41 24.05 11.80 17.20
CA PHE A 41 23.12 11.57 16.10
C PHE A 41 22.71 12.89 15.44
N ARG A 42 22.58 12.88 14.11
CA ARG A 42 21.94 13.93 13.33
C ARG A 42 20.92 13.32 12.39
N LEU A 43 19.71 13.84 12.42
CA LEU A 43 18.68 13.51 11.45
C LEU A 43 18.69 14.56 10.36
N LYS A 44 18.61 14.13 9.10
CA LYS A 44 18.40 15.02 7.96
C LYS A 44 17.26 14.48 7.11
N TYR A 45 16.50 15.36 6.49
CA TYR A 45 15.54 14.94 5.49
C TYR A 45 15.48 15.94 4.34
N LYS A 46 15.19 15.42 3.15
CA LYS A 46 15.07 16.18 1.91
C LYS A 46 13.61 16.21 1.48
N LEU A 47 13.13 17.39 1.13
CA LEU A 47 11.80 17.65 0.61
C LEU A 47 11.78 17.61 -0.92
N ALA A 48 10.61 17.42 -1.51
CA ALA A 48 10.40 17.37 -2.97
C ALA A 48 10.77 18.68 -3.66
N ASN A 49 10.69 19.81 -2.96
CA ASN A 49 11.18 21.11 -3.43
C ASN A 49 12.72 21.24 -3.39
N GLY A 50 13.44 20.21 -2.93
CA GLY A 50 14.90 20.19 -2.81
C GLY A 50 15.46 20.75 -1.49
N ALA A 51 14.62 21.29 -0.61
CA ALA A 51 15.07 21.78 0.70
C ALA A 51 15.57 20.61 1.57
N ILE A 52 16.67 20.85 2.29
CA ILE A 52 17.25 19.91 3.25
C ILE A 52 17.07 20.51 4.64
N LEU A 53 16.49 19.73 5.55
CA LEU A 53 16.18 20.15 6.91
C LEU A 53 16.84 19.21 7.91
N GLU A 54 17.33 19.77 9.01
CA GLU A 54 18.05 19.05 10.07
C GLU A 54 17.33 19.27 11.40
N PRO A 55 16.32 18.45 11.74
CA PRO A 55 15.56 18.61 12.97
C PRO A 55 16.35 18.12 14.19
N ASP A 56 16.21 18.83 15.32
CA ASP A 56 16.83 18.44 16.60
C ASP A 56 16.21 17.18 17.21
N LYS A 57 14.93 16.91 16.88
CA LYS A 57 14.16 15.79 17.42
C LYS A 57 13.49 15.02 16.31
N ILE A 58 13.45 13.70 16.47
CA ILE A 58 12.74 12.77 15.60
C ILE A 58 11.25 13.16 15.48
N ASP A 59 10.63 13.60 16.57
CA ASP A 59 9.22 14.00 16.58
C ASP A 59 8.92 15.13 15.58
N ASN A 60 9.89 16.02 15.34
CA ASN A 60 9.71 17.14 14.41
C ASN A 60 9.62 16.65 12.96
N LEU A 61 10.34 15.58 12.59
CA LEU A 61 10.24 14.96 11.27
C LEU A 61 8.81 14.45 11.01
N PHE A 62 8.17 13.88 12.03
CA PHE A 62 6.84 13.26 11.90
C PHE A 62 5.68 14.22 12.10
N ASN A 63 5.96 15.44 12.56
CA ASN A 63 4.99 16.51 12.66
C ASN A 63 4.95 17.39 11.39
N GLU A 64 5.88 17.20 10.44
CA GLU A 64 5.93 17.96 9.19
C GLU A 64 4.78 17.56 8.24
N GLU A 65 4.23 18.53 7.51
CA GLU A 65 3.17 18.28 6.52
C GLU A 65 3.74 17.55 5.30
N ASN A 66 3.51 16.24 5.20
CA ASN A 66 4.03 15.43 4.11
C ASN A 66 3.15 15.45 2.83
N ILE A 67 2.86 16.63 2.30
CA ILE A 67 1.97 16.79 1.12
C ILE A 67 2.56 17.79 0.11
N GLY A 68 2.38 17.50 -1.19
CA GLY A 68 2.74 18.41 -2.27
C GLY A 68 4.24 18.71 -2.35
N THR A 69 4.61 19.99 -2.35
CA THR A 69 6.02 20.43 -2.42
C THR A 69 6.80 20.19 -1.12
N LYS A 70 6.11 20.01 0.00
CA LYS A 70 6.69 19.61 1.30
C LYS A 70 6.74 18.08 1.48
N LYS A 71 6.51 17.31 0.41
CA LYS A 71 6.62 15.86 0.49
C LYS A 71 8.07 15.47 0.80
N ILE A 72 8.27 14.62 1.81
CA ILE A 72 9.57 14.07 2.18
C ILE A 72 9.96 13.02 1.13
N ILE A 73 11.11 13.22 0.49
CA ILE A 73 11.65 12.33 -0.54
C ILE A 73 12.83 11.50 -0.03
N SER A 74 13.54 11.98 0.99
CA SER A 74 14.62 11.23 1.62
C SER A 74 14.75 11.57 3.10
N ILE A 75 15.13 10.58 3.90
CA ILE A 75 15.44 10.71 5.33
C ILE A 75 16.79 10.05 5.55
N GLY A 76 17.75 10.78 6.10
CA GLY A 76 19.07 10.29 6.48
C GLY A 76 19.26 10.35 7.99
N LEU A 77 19.64 9.21 8.58
CA LEU A 77 20.12 9.12 9.95
C LEU A 77 21.64 9.04 9.91
N TYR A 78 22.29 10.02 10.50
CA TYR A 78 23.74 10.14 10.57
C TYR A 78 24.18 10.02 12.01
N TRP A 79 25.31 9.36 12.23
CA TRP A 79 26.00 9.42 13.51
C TRP A 79 27.50 9.51 13.34
N PHE A 80 28.15 10.07 14.35
CA PHE A 80 29.59 10.28 14.39
C PHE A 80 30.06 10.17 15.84
N GLY A 81 31.22 9.53 16.01
CA GLY A 81 31.96 9.52 17.27
C GLY A 81 32.92 10.73 17.38
N ASP A 82 33.63 10.79 18.51
CA ASP A 82 34.44 11.95 18.93
C ASP A 82 35.53 12.38 17.93
N ALA A 83 36.06 11.42 17.16
CA ALA A 83 37.14 11.67 16.20
C ALA A 83 36.67 11.84 14.74
N GLU A 84 35.37 11.79 14.44
CA GLU A 84 34.79 11.63 13.07
C GLU A 84 35.31 10.42 12.25
N GLU A 85 36.30 9.68 12.77
CA GLU A 85 36.86 8.45 12.19
C GLU A 85 35.82 7.33 12.17
N GLU A 86 34.93 7.31 13.17
CA GLU A 86 33.81 6.38 13.26
C GLU A 86 32.52 7.13 12.96
N ARG A 87 31.88 6.78 11.86
CA ARG A 87 30.67 7.42 11.38
C ARG A 87 29.78 6.44 10.66
N GLY A 88 28.49 6.66 10.73
CA GLY A 88 27.55 5.88 9.95
C GLY A 88 26.40 6.72 9.43
N GLU A 89 25.83 6.22 8.35
CA GLU A 89 24.76 6.83 7.61
C GLU A 89 23.77 5.74 7.23
N ILE A 90 22.49 6.01 7.45
CA ILE A 90 21.37 5.22 6.93
C ILE A 90 20.43 6.19 6.23
N GLU A 91 20.30 6.04 4.92
CA GLU A 91 19.39 6.83 4.09
C GLU A 91 18.20 5.99 3.61
N PHE A 92 17.02 6.56 3.76
CA PHE A 92 15.76 6.10 3.20
C PHE A 92 15.39 7.04 2.05
N ILE A 93 15.18 6.52 0.85
CA ILE A 93 15.02 7.28 -0.40
C ILE A 93 13.78 6.80 -1.14
N ASN A 94 12.94 7.76 -1.52
CA ASN A 94 11.80 7.51 -2.38
C ASN A 94 12.26 7.38 -3.84
N LEU A 95 12.38 6.13 -4.32
CA LEU A 95 12.81 5.81 -5.68
C LEU A 95 11.93 6.41 -6.79
N HIS A 96 10.70 6.86 -6.49
CA HIS A 96 9.87 7.55 -7.49
C HIS A 96 10.31 9.00 -7.74
N HIS A 97 11.03 9.59 -6.80
CA HIS A 97 11.52 10.97 -6.90
C HIS A 97 13.00 11.05 -7.26
N ASP A 98 13.75 9.98 -7.01
CA ASP A 98 15.19 9.90 -7.25
C ASP A 98 15.51 8.56 -7.91
N GLU A 99 15.33 8.50 -9.24
CA GLU A 99 15.56 7.28 -10.04
C GLU A 99 17.05 6.90 -10.08
N ASP A 100 17.93 7.89 -9.94
CA ASP A 100 19.39 7.71 -9.95
C ASP A 100 19.90 7.03 -8.67
N ALA A 101 19.12 7.04 -7.59
CA ALA A 101 19.54 6.48 -6.31
C ALA A 101 19.77 4.96 -6.33
N GLY A 102 19.08 4.23 -7.23
CA GLY A 102 19.18 2.77 -7.44
C GLY A 102 18.72 1.87 -6.28
N LYS A 103 18.76 2.38 -5.04
CA LYS A 103 18.34 1.70 -3.80
C LYS A 103 17.48 2.64 -2.95
N SER A 104 16.40 2.10 -2.41
CA SER A 104 15.46 2.81 -1.55
C SER A 104 15.95 2.91 -0.10
N ILE A 105 16.79 1.99 0.34
CA ILE A 105 17.46 2.09 1.64
C ILE A 105 18.94 1.85 1.38
N ARG A 106 19.78 2.76 1.84
CA ARG A 106 21.23 2.67 1.76
C ARG A 106 21.81 2.87 3.13
N TYR A 107 22.86 2.14 3.44
CA TYR A 107 23.61 2.42 4.65
C TYR A 107 25.10 2.26 4.40
N LYS A 108 25.88 3.03 5.15
CA LYS A 108 27.33 3.04 5.10
C LYS A 108 27.85 3.28 6.51
N PHE A 109 28.66 2.36 7.01
CA PHE A 109 29.31 2.46 8.32
C PHE A 109 30.82 2.44 8.12
N ILE A 110 31.50 3.34 8.81
CA ILE A 110 32.95 3.43 8.85
C ILE A 110 33.34 3.39 10.33
N GLY A 111 34.31 2.55 10.68
CA GLY A 111 34.85 2.51 12.03
C GLY A 111 36.03 1.55 12.17
N THR A 112 36.54 1.44 13.39
CA THR A 112 37.74 0.66 13.73
C THR A 112 37.39 -0.74 14.22
N ASN A 113 36.26 -0.91 14.90
CA ASN A 113 35.80 -2.20 15.42
C ASN A 113 35.01 -2.98 14.35
N ARG A 114 35.72 -3.87 13.65
CA ARG A 114 35.15 -4.72 12.59
C ARG A 114 33.92 -5.50 13.04
N ASP A 115 34.03 -6.18 14.18
CA ASP A 115 33.03 -7.17 14.57
C ASP A 115 31.74 -6.47 15.00
N ALA A 116 31.84 -5.31 15.67
CA ALA A 116 30.69 -4.47 15.98
C ALA A 116 29.98 -3.98 14.72
N LEU A 117 30.73 -3.51 13.71
CA LEU A 117 30.14 -3.06 12.44
C LEU A 117 29.46 -4.19 11.66
N PHE A 118 30.03 -5.40 11.66
CA PHE A 118 29.38 -6.55 11.01
C PHE A 118 28.09 -6.96 11.72
N VAL A 119 28.11 -7.04 13.05
CA VAL A 119 26.89 -7.33 13.84
C VAL A 119 25.82 -6.29 13.58
N LEU A 120 26.18 -5.00 13.61
CA LEU A 120 25.26 -3.91 13.31
C LEU A 120 24.67 -4.04 11.89
N SER A 121 25.50 -4.28 10.88
CA SER A 121 25.04 -4.43 9.51
C SER A 121 24.10 -5.64 9.33
N SER A 122 24.39 -6.76 9.99
CA SER A 122 23.56 -7.97 9.93
C SER A 122 22.19 -7.75 10.59
N GLU A 123 22.15 -7.11 11.77
CA GLU A 123 20.89 -6.82 12.46
C GLU A 123 20.06 -5.78 11.71
N LEU A 124 20.71 -4.75 11.14
CA LEU A 124 20.05 -3.76 10.29
C LEU A 124 19.50 -4.40 9.02
N ASP A 125 20.23 -5.29 8.36
CA ASP A 125 19.73 -6.01 7.19
C ASP A 125 18.50 -6.86 7.51
N GLU A 126 18.51 -7.57 8.64
CA GLU A 126 17.34 -8.34 9.09
C GLU A 126 16.14 -7.41 9.34
N ARG A 127 16.38 -6.26 9.98
CA ARG A 127 15.32 -5.28 10.27
C ARG A 127 14.76 -4.64 9.00
N ILE A 128 15.64 -4.19 8.11
CA ILE A 128 15.29 -3.58 6.82
C ILE A 128 14.46 -4.56 6.00
N LYS A 129 14.84 -5.85 5.96
CA LYS A 129 14.05 -6.90 5.32
C LYS A 129 12.66 -7.07 5.93
N LYS A 130 12.47 -6.88 7.23
CA LYS A 130 11.13 -6.93 7.85
C LYS A 130 10.27 -5.73 7.45
N VAL A 131 10.87 -4.55 7.34
CA VAL A 131 10.19 -3.30 6.96
C VAL A 131 9.87 -3.24 5.46
N SER A 132 10.67 -3.90 4.61
CA SER A 132 10.48 -3.90 3.15
C SER A 132 9.36 -4.81 2.64
N VAL A 133 8.76 -5.64 3.50
CA VAL A 133 7.80 -6.70 3.11
C VAL A 133 6.41 -6.18 2.77
N ILE A 134 6.07 -4.91 3.02
CA ILE A 134 4.74 -4.37 2.66
C ILE A 134 4.70 -3.95 1.18
N LYS A 135 4.95 -4.92 0.28
CA LYS A 135 4.50 -4.87 -1.11
C LYS A 135 3.16 -5.58 -1.19
N LEU A 136 2.08 -4.95 -0.74
CA LEU A 136 0.79 -5.20 -1.39
C LEU A 136 0.94 -4.64 -2.81
N LYS A 137 1.50 -5.45 -3.72
CA LYS A 137 1.71 -5.01 -5.10
C LYS A 137 0.35 -4.52 -5.57
N LYS A 138 0.30 -3.31 -6.12
CA LYS A 138 -0.90 -2.73 -6.74
C LYS A 138 -1.62 -3.76 -7.63
N GLN A 139 -0.84 -4.63 -8.28
CA GLN A 139 -1.31 -5.78 -9.05
C GLN A 139 -2.20 -6.76 -8.25
N TYR A 140 -1.84 -7.15 -7.01
CA TYR A 140 -2.65 -8.08 -6.21
C TYR A 140 -3.96 -7.45 -5.75
N ILE A 141 -3.97 -6.18 -5.35
CA ILE A 141 -5.22 -5.49 -4.99
C ILE A 141 -6.12 -5.38 -6.22
N GLN A 142 -5.57 -5.02 -7.38
CA GLN A 142 -6.32 -5.01 -8.64
C GLN A 142 -6.88 -6.39 -8.99
N LEU A 143 -6.09 -7.46 -8.80
CA LEU A 143 -6.51 -8.83 -9.08
C LEU A 143 -7.62 -9.28 -8.12
N VAL A 144 -7.52 -8.96 -6.82
CA VAL A 144 -8.56 -9.25 -5.82
C VAL A 144 -9.85 -8.50 -6.14
N VAL A 145 -9.77 -7.20 -6.47
CA VAL A 145 -10.94 -6.41 -6.90
C VAL A 145 -11.57 -7.03 -8.15
N LEU A 146 -10.78 -7.43 -9.14
CA LEU A 146 -11.26 -8.04 -10.38
C LEU A 146 -11.91 -9.41 -10.13
N ILE A 147 -11.37 -10.23 -9.24
CA ILE A 147 -11.99 -11.50 -8.80
C ILE A 147 -13.34 -11.24 -8.12
N ILE A 148 -13.43 -10.25 -7.23
CA ILE A 148 -14.69 -9.87 -6.58
C ILE A 148 -15.72 -9.42 -7.62
N MET A 149 -15.30 -8.62 -8.61
CA MET A 149 -16.18 -8.20 -9.72
C MET A 149 -16.68 -9.41 -10.54
N LEU A 150 -15.79 -10.35 -10.86
CA LEU A 150 -16.16 -11.58 -11.55
C LEU A 150 -17.20 -12.36 -10.74
N ILE A 151 -16.94 -12.66 -9.46
CA ILE A 151 -17.88 -13.41 -8.61
C ILE A 151 -19.23 -12.70 -8.51
N ALA A 152 -19.23 -11.38 -8.30
CA ALA A 152 -20.45 -10.59 -8.23
C ALA A 152 -21.28 -10.67 -9.53
N SER A 153 -20.62 -10.79 -10.69
CA SER A 153 -21.31 -10.93 -11.99
C SER A 153 -21.98 -12.30 -12.20
N TRP A 154 -21.57 -13.33 -11.46
CA TRP A 154 -22.18 -14.67 -11.54
C TRP A 154 -23.42 -14.81 -10.64
N VAL A 155 -23.54 -14.01 -9.58
CA VAL A 155 -24.68 -14.04 -8.64
C VAL A 155 -26.05 -13.98 -9.35
N PRO A 156 -26.27 -13.13 -10.36
CA PRO A 156 -27.56 -13.06 -11.06
C PRO A 156 -27.87 -14.31 -11.89
N ILE A 157 -26.86 -14.95 -12.48
CA ILE A 157 -27.02 -16.17 -13.30
C ILE A 157 -27.48 -17.32 -12.41
N VAL A 158 -26.86 -17.48 -11.24
CA VAL A 158 -27.25 -18.49 -10.24
C VAL A 158 -28.66 -18.22 -9.70
N LEU A 159 -29.02 -16.95 -9.48
CA LEU A 159 -30.36 -16.58 -9.01
C LEU A 159 -31.45 -16.69 -10.09
N MET A 160 -31.08 -16.71 -11.38
CA MET A 160 -32.01 -16.91 -12.50
C MET A 160 -32.30 -18.38 -12.80
N ASP A 161 -31.61 -19.32 -12.12
CA ASP A 161 -31.70 -20.75 -12.40
C ASP A 161 -32.96 -21.44 -11.80
N GLU A 162 -34.10 -20.75 -11.77
CA GLU A 162 -35.43 -21.38 -11.72
C GLU A 162 -36.10 -21.44 -13.11
N PRO A 163 -35.47 -21.97 -14.19
CA PRO A 163 -36.08 -22.04 -15.52
C PRO A 163 -37.31 -22.94 -15.53
N ALA A 164 -37.42 -23.88 -14.59
CA ALA A 164 -38.54 -24.81 -14.46
C ALA A 164 -39.88 -24.08 -14.22
N LYS A 165 -39.86 -22.95 -13.52
CA LYS A 165 -41.08 -22.19 -13.18
C LYS A 165 -41.57 -21.34 -14.37
N TYR A 166 -40.64 -20.81 -15.17
CA TYR A 166 -40.99 -20.05 -16.37
C TYR A 166 -41.39 -20.95 -17.53
N LYS A 167 -40.78 -22.14 -17.64
CA LYS A 167 -41.15 -23.13 -18.66
C LYS A 167 -42.57 -23.66 -18.46
N SER A 168 -42.98 -23.96 -17.23
CA SER A 168 -44.35 -24.44 -16.97
C SER A 168 -45.43 -23.39 -17.29
N ILE A 169 -45.14 -22.12 -17.03
CA ILE A 169 -46.03 -20.99 -17.37
C ILE A 169 -46.12 -20.85 -18.90
N ALA A 170 -44.99 -20.92 -19.61
CA ALA A 170 -44.96 -20.84 -21.08
C ALA A 170 -45.68 -22.02 -21.74
N ASP A 171 -45.44 -23.24 -21.27
CA ASP A 171 -46.09 -24.45 -21.80
C ASP A 171 -47.61 -24.41 -21.57
N SER A 172 -48.08 -23.87 -20.44
CA SER A 172 -49.52 -23.70 -20.16
C SER A 172 -50.20 -22.65 -21.06
N PHE A 173 -49.46 -21.67 -21.56
CA PHE A 173 -49.96 -20.67 -22.50
C PHE A 173 -50.01 -21.21 -23.94
N LEU A 174 -48.99 -21.98 -24.36
CA LEU A 174 -48.93 -22.59 -25.69
C LEU A 174 -50.00 -23.67 -25.90
N MET A 175 -50.50 -24.29 -24.83
CA MET A 175 -51.60 -25.27 -24.84
C MET A 175 -53.00 -24.64 -24.93
N ARG A 176 -53.16 -23.31 -24.98
CA ARG A 176 -54.47 -22.66 -25.18
C ARG A 176 -54.75 -22.49 -26.68
N ASP A 177 -55.71 -23.25 -27.21
CA ASP A 177 -56.08 -23.30 -28.63
C ASP A 177 -56.65 -22.01 -29.25
N ASN A 178 -56.77 -20.91 -28.50
CA ASN A 178 -57.29 -19.64 -29.02
C ASN A 178 -56.49 -18.44 -28.48
N ILE A 179 -55.56 -17.96 -29.30
CA ILE A 179 -54.83 -16.71 -29.10
C ILE A 179 -55.80 -15.55 -29.36
N THR A 180 -56.61 -15.20 -28.35
CA THR A 180 -57.44 -14.00 -28.38
C THR A 180 -56.69 -12.84 -27.71
N PRO A 181 -56.94 -11.58 -28.12
CA PRO A 181 -56.34 -10.41 -27.48
C PRO A 181 -56.57 -10.36 -25.96
N ARG A 182 -57.71 -10.89 -25.50
CA ARG A 182 -58.04 -10.99 -24.07
C ARG A 182 -57.10 -11.93 -23.32
N ASN A 183 -56.81 -13.12 -23.88
CA ASN A 183 -55.89 -14.09 -23.29
C ASN A 183 -54.45 -13.56 -23.26
N ILE A 184 -54.04 -12.78 -24.25
CA ILE A 184 -52.72 -12.12 -24.27
C ILE A 184 -52.62 -11.08 -23.14
N ILE A 185 -53.66 -10.27 -22.93
CA ILE A 185 -53.68 -9.25 -21.86
C ILE A 185 -53.69 -9.90 -20.47
N GLU A 186 -54.42 -10.99 -20.30
CA GLU A 186 -54.48 -11.75 -19.04
C GLU A 186 -53.12 -12.40 -18.74
N PHE A 187 -52.49 -13.01 -19.75
CA PHE A 187 -51.12 -13.53 -19.65
C PHE A 187 -50.12 -12.44 -19.31
N MET A 188 -50.20 -11.25 -19.92
CA MET A 188 -49.33 -10.10 -19.59
C MET A 188 -49.53 -9.60 -18.15
N LYS A 189 -50.76 -9.63 -17.63
CA LYS A 189 -51.03 -9.27 -16.22
C LYS A 189 -50.46 -10.32 -15.25
N GLU A 190 -50.59 -11.60 -15.58
CA GLU A 190 -50.12 -12.71 -14.77
C GLU A 190 -48.59 -12.84 -14.81
N THR A 191 -47.95 -12.58 -15.96
CA THR A 191 -46.48 -12.42 -16.05
C THR A 191 -46.00 -11.20 -15.28
N LYS A 192 -46.72 -10.07 -15.33
CA LYS A 192 -46.33 -8.87 -14.55
C LYS A 192 -46.42 -9.07 -13.04
N SER A 193 -47.32 -9.93 -12.54
CA SER A 193 -47.39 -10.27 -11.10
C SER A 193 -46.43 -11.37 -10.67
N SER A 194 -45.95 -12.19 -11.63
CA SER A 194 -45.04 -13.32 -11.36
C SER A 194 -43.56 -13.01 -11.59
N VAL A 195 -43.23 -11.96 -12.36
CA VAL A 195 -41.88 -11.41 -12.40
C VAL A 195 -41.58 -10.83 -11.02
N PRO A 196 -40.66 -11.44 -10.24
CA PRO A 196 -40.32 -10.94 -8.92
C PRO A 196 -39.88 -9.49 -9.04
N ALA A 197 -40.34 -8.62 -8.14
CA ALA A 197 -39.97 -7.20 -8.13
C ALA A 197 -38.45 -6.99 -8.28
N PHE A 198 -37.67 -7.96 -7.78
CA PHE A 198 -36.21 -8.05 -7.94
C PHE A 198 -35.71 -7.88 -9.39
N ILE A 199 -36.38 -8.45 -10.40
CA ILE A 199 -35.98 -8.33 -11.82
C ILE A 199 -36.18 -6.89 -12.33
N GLN A 200 -37.19 -6.18 -11.85
CA GLN A 200 -37.45 -4.79 -12.24
C GLN A 200 -36.44 -3.82 -11.61
N PHE A 201 -35.91 -4.13 -10.42
CA PHE A 201 -34.88 -3.32 -9.75
C PHE A 201 -33.45 -3.67 -10.18
N TYR A 202 -33.25 -4.80 -10.86
CA TYR A 202 -31.93 -5.27 -11.29
C TYR A 202 -31.07 -4.23 -12.04
N PRO A 203 -31.56 -3.54 -13.10
CA PRO A 203 -30.75 -2.55 -13.80
C PRO A 203 -30.36 -1.37 -12.90
N VAL A 204 -31.23 -0.99 -11.96
CA VAL A 204 -30.94 0.06 -10.97
C VAL A 204 -29.82 -0.39 -10.03
N VAL A 205 -29.92 -1.60 -9.48
CA VAL A 205 -28.88 -2.18 -8.60
C VAL A 205 -27.55 -2.32 -9.33
N MET A 206 -27.55 -2.74 -10.60
CA MET A 206 -26.35 -2.83 -11.43
C MET A 206 -25.68 -1.46 -11.64
N VAL A 207 -26.46 -0.41 -11.94
CA VAL A 207 -25.90 0.95 -12.09
C VAL A 207 -25.27 1.45 -10.79
N PHE A 208 -25.94 1.23 -9.65
CA PHE A 208 -25.37 1.59 -8.35
C PHE A 208 -24.10 0.79 -8.02
N PHE A 209 -24.09 -0.50 -8.32
CA PHE A 209 -22.93 -1.36 -8.07
C PHE A 209 -21.74 -0.99 -8.97
N CYS A 210 -21.96 -0.77 -10.26
CA CYS A 210 -20.94 -0.27 -11.18
C CYS A 210 -20.41 1.11 -10.76
N GLY A 211 -21.30 2.02 -10.33
CA GLY A 211 -20.91 3.32 -9.80
C GLY A 211 -20.05 3.20 -8.54
N PHE A 212 -20.46 2.36 -7.59
CA PHE A 212 -19.71 2.10 -6.35
C PHE A 212 -18.33 1.49 -6.62
N LEU A 213 -18.25 0.51 -7.53
CA LEU A 213 -16.98 -0.08 -7.95
C LEU A 213 -16.07 0.92 -8.67
N SER A 214 -16.65 1.82 -9.47
CA SER A 214 -15.91 2.91 -10.11
C SER A 214 -15.33 3.86 -9.07
N CYS A 215 -16.10 4.18 -8.02
CA CYS A 215 -15.62 4.97 -6.89
C CYS A 215 -14.50 4.26 -6.12
N ILE A 216 -14.61 2.96 -5.85
CA ILE A 216 -13.53 2.17 -5.24
C ILE A 216 -12.29 2.18 -6.12
N TRP A 217 -12.45 2.03 -7.44
CA TRP A 217 -11.34 2.05 -8.38
C TRP A 217 -10.65 3.42 -8.38
N ILE A 218 -11.41 4.52 -8.49
CA ILE A 218 -10.87 5.89 -8.40
C ILE A 218 -10.19 6.13 -7.05
N TYR A 219 -10.82 5.73 -5.94
CA TYR A 219 -10.26 5.83 -4.59
C TYR A 219 -8.96 5.03 -4.48
N SER A 220 -8.91 3.81 -5.01
CA SER A 220 -7.69 3.00 -5.04
C SER A 220 -6.58 3.63 -5.86
N GLN A 221 -6.89 4.38 -6.93
CA GLN A 221 -5.88 5.11 -7.70
C GLN A 221 -5.38 6.34 -6.95
N GLN A 222 -6.26 7.01 -6.18
CA GLN A 222 -5.92 8.21 -5.41
C GLN A 222 -5.24 7.92 -4.06
N VAL A 223 -5.55 6.79 -3.42
CA VAL A 223 -5.02 6.37 -2.11
C VAL A 223 -3.80 5.47 -2.25
N ILE A 224 -3.60 4.87 -3.43
CA ILE A 224 -2.35 4.14 -3.76
C ILE A 224 -1.44 4.97 -4.70
N PRO A 225 -0.92 6.14 -4.28
CA PRO A 225 0.27 6.70 -4.87
C PRO A 225 1.46 6.58 -3.90
N SER A 226 2.48 5.84 -4.34
CA SER A 226 3.88 5.91 -3.90
C SER A 226 4.16 5.54 -2.44
N ILE A 227 5.29 4.89 -2.21
CA ILE A 227 6.07 4.92 -0.97
C ILE A 227 5.72 6.18 -0.14
N GLN A 228 4.84 6.04 0.85
CA GLN A 228 4.46 7.13 1.75
C GLN A 228 5.34 6.99 2.98
N PHE A 229 6.16 7.99 3.23
CA PHE A 229 6.55 8.28 4.60
C PHE A 229 5.24 8.72 5.29
N PHE A 230 4.64 7.89 6.14
CA PHE A 230 3.46 8.25 6.96
C PHE A 230 2.13 8.50 6.22
N ASP A 231 1.21 7.54 6.34
CA ASP A 231 -0.22 7.79 6.22
C ASP A 231 -0.81 7.85 7.64
N ARG A 232 -0.86 9.04 8.25
CA ARG A 232 -1.73 9.24 9.43
C ARG A 232 -3.08 9.70 8.91
N GLY A 233 -3.99 8.74 8.73
CA GLY A 233 -5.42 9.01 8.71
C GLY A 233 -5.80 9.77 9.98
N LYS A 234 -6.14 11.05 9.82
CA LYS A 234 -6.94 11.80 10.80
C LYS A 234 -8.41 11.56 10.54
#